data_AF-I6APE6-F1
#
_entry.id   AF-I6APE6-F1
#
_cell.length_a   1.000
_cell.length_b   1.000
_cell.length_c   1.000
_cell.angle_alpha   90.00
_cell.angle_beta   90.00
_cell.angle_gamma   90.00
#
_symmetry.space_group_name_H-M   'P 1'
#
loop_
_entity.id
_entity.type
_entity.pdbx_description
1 polymer ?
#
loop_
_entity_poly.entity_id
_entity_poly.type
_entity_poly.pdbx_seq_one_letter_code
_entity_poly.pdbx_strand_id
1 'polypeptide(L)' 'MTRLITFLTLSLALSGCVSVKLDNSARLMQRPDWPAVRDAAPEWARDALKTINALEYELERQ' A
#
# COMPACT_ATOMS: atom_id res chain seq x y z
N MET A 1 25.01 -10.98 31.24
CA MET A 1 24.73 -11.55 29.89
C MET A 1 23.25 -11.82 29.66
N THR A 2 22.54 -12.47 30.60
CA THR A 2 21.12 -12.86 30.44
C THR A 2 20.19 -11.70 30.09
N ARG A 3 20.35 -10.53 30.74
CA ARG A 3 19.53 -9.33 30.48
C ARG A 3 19.67 -8.79 29.05
N LEU A 4 20.88 -8.87 28.48
CA LEU A 4 21.15 -8.37 27.12
C LEU A 4 20.46 -9.25 26.07
N ILE A 5 20.48 -10.57 26.30
CA ILE A 5 19.82 -11.56 25.44
C ILE A 5 18.30 -11.34 25.48
N THR A 6 17.73 -11.12 26.67
CA THR A 6 16.29 -10.84 26.82
C THR A 6 15.86 -9.59 26.04
N PHE A 7 16.62 -8.50 26.10
CA PHE A 7 16.34 -7.30 25.32
C PHE A 7 16.42 -7.56 23.81
N LEU A 8 17.43 -8.30 23.35
CA LEU A 8 17.60 -8.60 21.93
C LEU A 8 16.43 -9.42 21.37
N THR A 9 15.97 -10.44 22.11
CA THR A 9 14.80 -11.25 21.73
C THR A 9 13.49 -10.46 21.74
N LEU A 10 13.33 -9.49 22.65
CA LEU A 10 12.12 -8.67 22.72
C LEU A 10 12.03 -7.69 21.54
N SER A 11 13.16 -7.11 21.12
CA SER A 11 13.25 -6.22 19.94
C SER A 11 12.91 -6.95 18.63
N LEU A 12 13.37 -8.20 18.50
CA LEU A 12 13.08 -9.04 17.33
C LEU A 12 11.60 -9.45 17.27
N ALA A 13 10.96 -9.68 18.44
CA ALA A 13 9.53 -10.01 18.51
C ALA A 13 8.61 -8.83 18.13
N LEU A 14 9.07 -7.59 18.27
CA LEU A 14 8.32 -6.37 17.92
C LEU A 14 8.42 -5.98 16.44
N SER A 15 9.27 -6.66 15.66
CA SER A 15 9.49 -6.38 14.22
C SER A 15 8.44 -7.05 13.31
N GLY A 16 7.50 -7.80 13.89
CA GLY A 16 6.79 -8.90 13.21
C GLY A 16 5.46 -8.58 12.52
N CYS A 17 4.99 -7.34 12.48
CA CYS A 17 3.70 -7.04 11.84
C CYS A 17 3.76 -5.76 10.99
N VAL A 18 4.46 -5.81 9.86
CA VAL A 18 4.29 -4.81 8.80
C VAL A 18 3.07 -5.24 7.98
N SER A 19 1.90 -4.68 8.28
CA SER A 19 0.74 -4.79 7.41
C SER A 19 1.02 -3.98 6.14
N VAL A 20 1.06 -4.64 4.99
CA VAL A 20 1.20 -3.95 3.70
C VAL A 20 -0.15 -3.29 3.41
N LYS A 21 -0.25 -1.97 3.58
CA LYS A 21 -1.41 -1.20 3.13
C LYS A 21 -1.33 -1.04 1.62
N LEU A 22 -2.39 -1.45 0.92
CA LEU A 22 -2.47 -1.27 -0.52
C LEU A 22 -3.09 0.10 -0.82
N ASP A 23 -2.35 0.98 -1.50
CA ASP A 23 -2.78 2.33 -1.90
C ASP A 23 -2.27 2.66 -3.32
N ASN A 24 -2.50 1.73 -4.24
CA ASN A 24 -2.01 1.78 -5.61
C ASN A 24 -2.64 2.93 -6.39
N SER A 25 -3.90 3.23 -6.14
CA SER A 25 -4.57 4.37 -6.76
C SER A 25 -3.89 5.70 -6.41
N ALA A 26 -3.59 5.96 -5.12
CA ALA A 26 -2.86 7.16 -4.75
C ALA A 26 -1.45 7.16 -5.34
N ARG A 27 -0.76 6.01 -5.33
CA ARG A 27 0.57 5.88 -5.94
C ARG A 27 0.57 6.19 -7.44
N LEU A 28 -0.47 5.79 -8.18
CA LEU A 28 -0.63 6.13 -9.60
C LEU A 28 -0.87 7.63 -9.80
N MET A 29 -1.70 8.25 -8.95
CA MET A 29 -1.98 9.69 -9.02
C MET A 29 -0.77 10.58 -8.69
N GLN A 30 0.22 10.05 -7.97
CA GLN A 30 1.47 10.75 -7.65
C GLN A 30 2.50 10.72 -8.78
N ARG A 31 2.26 9.95 -9.85
CA ARG A 31 3.22 9.88 -10.95
C ARG A 31 3.30 11.20 -11.72
N PRO A 32 4.47 11.59 -12.24
CA PRO A 32 4.62 12.82 -13.04
C PRO A 32 3.73 12.87 -14.29
N ASP A 33 3.39 11.71 -14.86
CA ASP A 33 2.56 11.57 -16.05
C ASP A 33 1.05 11.51 -15.76
N TRP A 34 0.64 11.49 -14.48
CA TRP A 34 -0.77 11.42 -14.09
C TRP A 34 -1.66 12.51 -14.70
N PRO A 35 -1.26 13.80 -14.72
CA PRO A 35 -2.08 14.84 -15.33
C PRO A 35 -2.39 14.55 -16.81
N ALA A 36 -1.40 14.08 -17.57
CA ALA A 36 -1.59 13.77 -18.99
C ALA A 36 -2.57 12.61 -19.19
N VAL A 37 -2.48 11.55 -18.38
CA VAL A 37 -3.40 10.40 -18.43
C VAL A 37 -4.83 10.81 -18.07
N ARG A 38 -4.99 11.56 -16.98
CA ARG A 38 -6.28 12.08 -16.52
C ARG A 38 -6.96 12.93 -17.60
N ASP A 39 -6.18 13.79 -18.26
CA ASP A 39 -6.72 14.74 -19.24
C ASP A 39 -7.02 14.06 -20.59
N ALA A 40 -6.23 13.05 -20.99
CA ALA A 40 -6.44 12.30 -22.23
C ALA A 40 -7.65 11.34 -22.17
N ALA A 41 -7.91 10.72 -21.01
CA ALA A 41 -8.96 9.71 -20.85
C ALA A 41 -9.60 9.72 -19.44
N PRO A 42 -10.37 10.78 -19.10
CA PRO A 42 -10.83 11.02 -17.73
C PRO A 42 -11.79 9.94 -17.18
N GLU A 43 -12.69 9.43 -18.01
CA GLU A 43 -13.63 8.37 -17.59
C GLU A 43 -12.91 7.05 -17.38
N TRP A 44 -12.06 6.67 -18.33
CA TRP A 44 -11.24 5.46 -18.21
C TRP A 44 -10.35 5.51 -16.96
N ALA A 45 -9.67 6.64 -16.70
CA ALA A 45 -8.83 6.79 -15.52
C ALA A 45 -9.63 6.66 -14.23
N ARG A 46 -10.84 7.22 -14.17
CA ARG A 46 -11.74 7.11 -13.01
C ARG A 46 -12.15 5.67 -12.76
N ASP A 47 -12.56 4.94 -13.81
CA ASP A 47 -13.04 3.57 -13.67
C ASP A 47 -11.89 2.60 -13.36
N ALA A 48 -10.70 2.84 -13.90
CA ALA A 48 -9.49 2.10 -13.55
C ALA A 48 -9.15 2.25 -12.06
N LEU A 49 -9.11 3.49 -11.52
CA LEU A 49 -8.83 3.73 -10.10
C LEU A 49 -9.88 3.10 -9.18
N LYS A 50 -11.17 3.15 -9.54
CA LYS A 50 -12.22 2.46 -8.79
C LYS A 50 -12.02 0.95 -8.77
N THR A 51 -11.67 0.36 -9.91
CA THR A 51 -11.41 -1.07 -10.03
C THR A 51 -10.23 -1.49 -9.18
N ILE A 52 -9.15 -0.71 -9.20
CA ILE A 52 -7.98 -0.94 -8.33
C ILE A 52 -8.40 -0.92 -6.86
N ASN A 53 -9.11 0.12 -6.40
CA ASN A 53 -9.55 0.21 -5.01
C ASN A 53 -10.42 -0.98 -4.58
N ALA A 54 -11.30 -1.46 -5.47
CA ALA A 54 -12.15 -2.62 -5.18
C ALA A 54 -11.33 -3.91 -5.04
N LEU A 55 -10.31 -4.09 -5.89
CA LEU A 55 -9.40 -5.23 -5.82
C LEU A 55 -8.52 -5.18 -4.57
N GLU A 56 -8.01 -4.00 -4.20
CA GLU A 56 -7.24 -3.82 -2.97
C GLU A 56 -8.07 -4.16 -1.74
N TYR A 57 -9.32 -3.70 -1.70
CA TYR A 57 -10.24 -4.04 -0.62
C TYR A 57 -10.49 -5.55 -0.51
N GLU A 58 -10.64 -6.25 -1.64
CA GLU A 58 -10.81 -7.71 -1.63
C GLU A 58 -9.55 -8.42 -1.12
N LEU A 59 -8.36 -7.98 -1.53
CA LEU A 59 -7.08 -8.54 -1.07
C LEU A 59 -6.86 -8.31 0.43
N GLU A 60 -7.22 -7.14 0.95
CA GLU A 60 -7.10 -6.83 2.38
C GLU A 60 -8.10 -7.60 3.25
N ARG A 61 -9.15 -8.17 2.65
CA ARG A 61 -10.16 -8.98 3.33
C ARG A 61 -9.81 -10.47 3.45
N GLN A 62 -8.84 -10.95 2.67
CA GLN A 62 -8.38 -12.35 2.67
C GLN A 62 -7.34 -12.59 3.77
#